data_AF-A0A967UB62-F1
#
_entry.id   AF-A0A967UB62-F1
#
_cell.length_a   1.000
_cell.length_b   1.000
_cell.length_c   1.000
_cell.angle_alpha   90.00
_cell.angle_beta   90.00
_cell.angle_gamma   90.00
#
_symmetry.space_group_name_H-M   'P 1'
#
loop_
_entity.id
_entity.type
_entity.pdbx_description
1 polymer ?
#
loop_
_entity_poly.entity_id
_entity_poly.type
_entity_poly.pdbx_seq_one_letter_code
_entity_poly.pdbx_strand_id
1 'polypeptide(L)'
;MKPTLVVPCYNEARRLDGSTFVEGSKLFAALVFVDDGSTDATASLLETTVRGVVDGGGVSSLVTMDRNAGKGEAVRRGVKVALELVGPQHPVAFADADLSTPLDEIVRLTGLLRALDRDVVIGSR
;
A
#
# COMPACT_ATOMS: atom_id res chain seq x y z
N MET A 1 -10.77 -13.25 -0.56
CA MET A 1 -9.63 -12.89 0.31
C MET A 1 -9.20 -11.49 -0.07
N LYS A 2 -9.01 -10.60 0.91
CA LYS A 2 -8.62 -9.20 0.66
C LYS A 2 -7.11 -9.15 0.37
N PRO A 3 -6.64 -8.34 -0.59
CA PRO A 3 -5.21 -8.18 -0.83
C PRO A 3 -4.54 -7.35 0.27
N THR A 4 -3.23 -7.47 0.39
CA THR A 4 -2.41 -6.47 1.07
C THR A 4 -1.95 -5.45 0.04
N LEU A 5 -2.14 -4.15 0.32
CA LEU A 5 -1.69 -3.08 -0.58
C LEU A 5 -0.40 -2.45 -0.06
N VAL A 6 0.62 -2.44 -0.91
CA VAL A 6 1.88 -1.72 -0.71
C VAL A 6 1.79 -0.35 -1.40
N VAL A 7 2.05 0.72 -0.66
CA VAL A 7 2.02 2.09 -1.15
C VAL A 7 3.41 2.72 -0.97
N PRO A 8 4.25 2.74 -2.03
CA PRO A 8 5.53 3.42 -1.99
C PRO A 8 5.32 4.94 -2.08
N CYS A 9 6.04 5.68 -1.24
CA CYS A 9 5.95 7.13 -1.12
C CYS A 9 7.35 7.75 -1.15
N TYR A 10 7.52 8.82 -1.93
CA TYR A 10 8.66 9.73 -1.83
C TYR A 10 8.21 11.15 -2.13
N ASN A 11 8.29 12.04 -1.15
CA ASN A 11 7.86 13.44 -1.29
C ASN A 11 6.42 13.55 -1.86
N GLU A 12 5.50 12.82 -1.21
CA GLU A 12 4.08 12.72 -1.55
C GLU A 12 3.21 13.65 -0.71
N ALA A 13 3.77 14.55 0.11
CA ALA A 13 3.00 15.30 1.11
C ALA A 13 1.84 16.13 0.55
N ARG A 14 1.88 16.48 -0.74
CA ARG A 14 0.81 17.22 -1.44
C ARG A 14 -0.21 16.34 -2.16
N ARG A 15 0.12 15.06 -2.39
CA ARG A 15 -0.68 14.11 -3.19
C ARG A 15 -1.28 13.00 -2.33
N LEU A 16 -0.65 12.67 -1.21
CA LEU A 16 -1.11 11.65 -0.28
C LEU A 16 -2.44 12.05 0.34
N ASP A 17 -3.47 11.29 0.02
CA ASP A 17 -4.78 11.37 0.67
C ASP A 17 -4.92 10.26 1.73
N GLY A 18 -4.39 10.54 2.93
CA GLY A 18 -4.42 9.61 4.05
C GLY A 18 -5.85 9.23 4.48
N SER A 19 -6.82 10.15 4.37
CA SER A 19 -8.22 9.90 4.72
C SER A 19 -8.82 8.78 3.86
N THR A 20 -8.60 8.82 2.54
CA THR A 20 -9.13 7.80 1.64
C THR A 20 -8.54 6.41 1.95
N PHE A 21 -7.26 6.33 2.33
CA PHE A 21 -6.67 5.07 2.79
C PHE A 21 -7.27 4.57 4.11
N VAL A 22 -7.54 5.47 5.07
CA VAL A 22 -8.17 5.12 6.35
C VAL A 22 -9.58 4.58 6.13
N GLU A 23 -10.40 5.30 5.35
CA GLU A 23 -11.77 4.91 5.01
C GLU A 23 -11.81 3.60 4.22
N GLY A 24 -10.91 3.46 3.25
CA GLY A 24 -10.77 2.28 2.40
C GLY A 24 -10.06 1.10 3.06
N SER A 25 -9.53 1.23 4.28
CA SER A 25 -8.68 0.21 4.93
C SER A 25 -9.36 -1.17 5.02
N LYS A 26 -10.68 -1.19 5.21
CA LYS A 26 -11.47 -2.43 5.28
C LYS A 26 -11.53 -3.20 3.96
N LEU A 27 -11.10 -2.62 2.84
CA LEU A 27 -10.99 -3.32 1.55
C LEU A 27 -9.78 -4.26 1.51
N PHE A 28 -8.80 -4.04 2.38
CA PHE A 28 -7.51 -4.73 2.38
C PHE A 28 -7.36 -5.66 3.59
N ALA A 29 -6.46 -6.64 3.47
CA ALA A 29 -6.01 -7.45 4.59
C ALA A 29 -5.01 -6.68 5.45
N ALA A 30 -4.13 -5.92 4.80
CA ALA A 30 -3.26 -4.93 5.42
C ALA A 30 -2.92 -3.79 4.43
N LEU A 31 -2.55 -2.64 4.97
CA LEU A 31 -1.95 -1.53 4.23
C LEU A 31 -0.49 -1.38 4.65
N VAL A 32 0.44 -1.44 3.70
CA VAL A 32 1.87 -1.26 3.96
C VAL A 32 2.35 -0.01 3.25
N PHE A 33 2.58 1.05 4.02
CA PHE A 33 3.16 2.28 3.50
C PHE A 33 4.69 2.19 3.57
N VAL A 34 5.36 2.69 2.54
CA VAL A 34 6.82 2.72 2.49
C VAL A 34 7.27 4.15 2.21
N ASP A 35 7.87 4.80 3.20
CA ASP A 35 8.57 6.07 3.01
C ASP A 35 9.99 5.81 2.50
N ASP A 36 10.22 6.09 1.22
CA ASP A 36 11.51 5.96 0.53
C ASP A 36 12.42 7.17 0.82
N GLY A 37 12.58 7.49 2.11
CA GLY A 37 13.44 8.57 2.59
C GLY A 37 13.00 9.97 2.14
N SER A 38 11.72 10.30 2.35
CA SER A 38 11.18 11.63 2.05
C SER A 38 11.87 12.74 2.83
N THR A 39 11.90 13.93 2.24
CA THR A 39 12.50 15.15 2.82
C THR A 39 11.45 16.22 3.14
N ASP A 40 10.18 15.93 2.87
CA ASP A 40 9.04 16.79 3.16
C ASP A 40 8.16 16.19 4.28
N ALA A 41 6.91 16.65 4.41
CA ALA A 41 5.99 16.21 5.45
C ALA A 41 5.39 14.79 5.24
N THR A 42 5.84 14.04 4.22
CA THR A 42 5.28 12.71 3.89
C THR A 42 5.34 11.75 5.08
N ALA A 43 6.48 11.68 5.78
CA ALA A 43 6.66 10.78 6.92
C ALA A 43 5.57 11.00 8.00
N SER A 44 5.35 12.24 8.42
CA SER A 44 4.36 12.58 9.45
C SER A 44 2.92 12.30 9.00
N LEU A 45 2.62 12.48 7.70
CA LEU A 45 1.30 12.13 7.15
C LEU A 45 1.09 10.62 7.13
N LEU A 46 2.12 9.84 6.80
CA LEU A 46 2.06 8.37 6.82
C LEU A 46 1.89 7.83 8.23
N GLU A 47 2.60 8.38 9.22
CA GLU A 47 2.40 8.03 10.64
C GLU A 47 0.95 8.27 11.08
N THR A 48 0.39 9.42 10.70
CA THR A 48 -1.01 9.76 11.00
C THR A 48 -1.99 8.82 10.30
N THR A 49 -1.71 8.48 9.04
CA THR A 49 -2.53 7.56 8.23
C THR A 49 -2.54 6.16 8.83
N VAL A 50 -1.37 5.62 9.17
CA VAL A 50 -1.22 4.30 9.81
C VAL A 50 -1.97 4.24 11.13
N ARG A 51 -1.83 5.27 11.97
CA ARG A 51 -2.61 5.35 13.23
C ARG A 51 -4.11 5.35 12.95
N GLY A 52 -4.58 6.15 12.00
CA GLY A 52 -6.00 6.18 11.62
C GLY A 52 -6.53 4.82 11.15
N VAL A 53 -5.73 4.06 10.40
CA VAL A 53 -6.09 2.69 9.97
C VAL A 53 -6.23 1.76 11.18
N VAL A 54 -5.26 1.81 12.11
CA VAL A 54 -5.27 0.96 13.32
C VAL A 54 -6.44 1.32 14.24
N ASP A 55 -6.69 2.61 14.47
CA ASP A 55 -7.81 3.10 15.29
C ASP A 55 -9.17 2.67 14.70
N GLY A 56 -9.26 2.57 13.37
CA GLY A 56 -10.43 2.05 12.65
C GLY A 56 -10.56 0.52 12.66
N GLY A 57 -9.64 -0.20 13.32
CA GLY A 57 -9.61 -1.67 13.40
C GLY A 57 -8.99 -2.37 12.19
N GLY A 58 -8.29 -1.64 11.32
CA GLY A 58 -7.53 -2.18 10.20
C GLY A 58 -6.12 -2.60 10.61
N VAL A 59 -5.44 -3.32 9.71
CA VAL A 59 -4.01 -3.67 9.86
C VAL A 59 -3.19 -2.76 8.98
N SER A 60 -2.16 -2.12 9.53
CA SER A 60 -1.22 -1.34 8.73
C SER A 60 0.20 -1.38 9.27
N SER A 61 1.16 -1.05 8.42
CA SER A 61 2.58 -0.92 8.77
C SER A 61 3.21 0.24 8.00
N LEU A 62 4.21 0.88 8.61
CA LEU A 62 5.05 1.90 8.00
C LEU A 62 6.49 1.39 7.93
N VAL A 63 7.04 1.35 6.73
CA VAL A 63 8.45 1.08 6.48
C VAL A 63 9.13 2.42 6.18
N THR A 64 10.13 2.79 6.95
CA THR A 64 10.91 4.02 6.71
C THR A 64 12.31 3.67 6.21
N MET A 65 12.80 4.41 5.22
CA MET A 65 14.13 4.24 4.64
C MET A 65 14.97 5.50 4.89
N ASP A 66 16.26 5.34 5.15
CA ASP A 66 17.16 6.46 5.49
C ASP A 66 17.39 7.44 4.34
N ARG A 67 17.21 6.98 3.10
CA ARG A 67 17.39 7.75 1.87
C ARG A 67 16.56 7.13 0.75
N ASN A 68 16.25 7.96 -0.24
CA ASN A 68 15.65 7.50 -1.49
C ASN A 68 16.55 6.47 -2.19
N ALA A 69 16.02 5.27 -2.39
CA ALA A 69 16.63 4.19 -3.16
C ALA A 69 15.78 3.80 -4.40
N GLY A 70 14.67 4.50 -4.62
CA GLY A 70 13.80 4.37 -5.77
C GLY A 70 12.59 3.48 -5.52
N LYS A 71 11.51 3.74 -6.25
CA LYS A 71 10.21 3.05 -6.14
C LYS A 71 10.33 1.52 -6.15
N GLY A 72 11.20 0.95 -6.99
CA GLY A 72 11.38 -0.51 -7.06
C GLY A 72 11.88 -1.10 -5.74
N GLU A 73 12.81 -0.44 -5.06
CA GLU A 73 13.30 -0.87 -3.75
C GLU A 73 12.24 -0.65 -2.67
N ALA A 74 11.50 0.46 -2.72
CA ALA A 74 10.39 0.72 -1.82
C ALA A 74 9.31 -0.38 -1.92
N VAL A 75 8.89 -0.71 -3.14
CA VAL A 75 7.94 -1.82 -3.39
C VAL A 75 8.52 -3.14 -2.89
N ARG A 76 9.78 -3.45 -3.18
CA ARG A 76 10.42 -4.70 -2.72
C ARG A 76 10.38 -4.84 -1.20
N ARG A 77 10.69 -3.76 -0.46
CA ARG A 77 10.64 -3.76 1.02
C ARG A 77 9.20 -3.89 1.53
N GLY A 78 8.27 -3.15 0.94
CA GLY A 78 6.85 -3.24 1.29
C GLY A 78 6.27 -4.64 1.06
N VAL A 79 6.61 -5.29 -0.06
CA VAL A 79 6.19 -6.67 -0.34
C VAL A 79 6.73 -7.64 0.71
N LYS A 80 7.99 -7.51 1.13
CA LYS A 80 8.54 -8.37 2.20
C LYS A 80 7.74 -8.24 3.50
N VAL A 81 7.50 -7.01 3.94
CA VAL A 81 6.70 -6.75 5.15
C VAL A 81 5.27 -7.25 4.99
N ALA A 82 4.67 -7.09 3.80
CA ALA A 82 3.35 -7.63 3.52
C ALA A 82 3.31 -9.15 3.70
N LEU A 83 4.27 -9.89 3.14
CA LEU A 83 4.33 -11.34 3.26
C LEU A 83 4.60 -11.81 4.70
N GLU A 84 5.37 -11.03 5.49
CA GLU A 84 5.56 -11.30 6.93
C GLU A 84 4.26 -11.11 7.72
N LEU A 85 3.44 -10.12 7.37
CA LEU A 85 2.17 -9.82 8.06
C LEU A 85 1.06 -10.84 7.77
N VAL A 86 0.90 -11.24 6.50
CA VAL A 86 -0.27 -12.03 6.05
C VAL A 86 0.06 -13.41 5.48
N GLY A 87 1.35 -13.74 5.37
CA GLY A 87 1.85 -15.02 4.87
C GLY A 87 2.05 -15.09 3.35
N PRO A 88 2.79 -16.10 2.86
CA PRO A 88 3.28 -16.18 1.48
C PRO A 88 2.21 -16.45 0.42
N GLN A 89 1.01 -16.90 0.82
CA GLN A 89 -0.08 -17.24 -0.08
C GLN A 89 -1.08 -16.09 -0.27
N HIS A 90 -0.88 -14.95 0.41
CA HIS A 90 -1.79 -13.82 0.35
C HIS A 90 -1.50 -12.95 -0.88
N PRO A 91 -2.52 -12.49 -1.62
CA PRO A 91 -2.30 -11.58 -2.74
C PRO A 91 -1.76 -10.24 -2.26
N VAL A 92 -0.68 -9.79 -2.89
CA VAL A 92 -0.06 -8.47 -2.66
C VAL A 92 -0.23 -7.63 -3.90
N ALA A 93 -0.74 -6.42 -3.73
CA ALA A 93 -0.81 -5.39 -4.76
C ALA A 93 0.11 -4.23 -4.39
N PHE A 94 0.55 -3.45 -5.38
CA PHE A 94 1.13 -2.14 -5.14
C PHE A 94 0.47 -1.10 -6.05
N ALA A 95 0.32 0.11 -5.53
CA ALA A 95 -0.25 1.25 -6.27
C ALA A 95 0.39 2.56 -5.81
N ASP A 96 0.32 3.60 -6.64
CA ASP A 96 0.84 4.92 -6.32
C ASP A 96 0.05 5.61 -5.20
N ALA A 97 0.73 6.46 -4.43
CA ALA A 97 0.17 7.14 -3.26
C ALA A 97 -0.88 8.22 -3.58
N ASP A 98 -0.92 8.66 -4.85
CA ASP A 98 -1.81 9.72 -5.34
C ASP A 98 -3.21 9.23 -5.75
N LEU A 99 -3.47 7.92 -5.60
CA LEU A 99 -4.75 7.29 -5.95
C LEU A 99 -5.15 7.50 -7.42
N SER A 100 -4.18 7.70 -8.32
CA SER A 100 -4.38 7.65 -9.77
C SER A 100 -5.01 6.32 -10.23
N THR A 101 -4.84 5.26 -9.43
CA THR A 101 -5.66 4.05 -9.46
C THR A 101 -6.53 3.99 -8.20
N PRO A 102 -7.87 4.03 -8.33
CA PRO A 102 -8.80 3.90 -7.20
C PRO A 102 -8.62 2.60 -6.40
N LEU A 103 -8.93 2.64 -5.09
CA LEU A 103 -8.75 1.48 -4.20
C LEU A 103 -9.64 0.28 -4.57
N ASP A 104 -10.85 0.54 -5.06
CA ASP A 104 -11.80 -0.49 -5.51
C ASP A 104 -11.31 -1.19 -6.79
N GLU A 105 -10.57 -0.48 -7.65
CA GLU A 105 -9.94 -1.05 -8.84
C GLU A 105 -8.88 -2.10 -8.45
N ILE A 106 -8.12 -1.87 -7.37
CA ILE A 106 -7.15 -2.83 -6.83
C ILE A 106 -7.86 -4.11 -6.34
N VAL A 107 -9.01 -3.94 -5.69
CA VAL A 107 -9.86 -5.07 -5.25
C VAL A 107 -10.40 -5.83 -6.47
N ARG A 108 -10.86 -5.12 -7.50
CA ARG A 108 -11.35 -5.72 -8.74
C ARG A 108 -10.28 -6.56 -9.43
N LEU A 109 -9.07 -6.03 -9.58
CA LEU A 109 -7.93 -6.75 -10.16
C LEU A 109 -7.56 -7.99 -9.34
N THR A 110 -7.54 -7.88 -8.02
CA THR A 110 -7.32 -9.04 -7.13
C THR A 110 -8.40 -10.11 -7.29
N GLY A 111 -9.65 -9.69 -7.53
CA GLY A 111 -10.75 -10.57 -7.89
C GLY A 111 -10.48 -11.35 -9.18
N LEU A 112 -9.99 -10.65 -10.22
CA LEU A 112 -9.62 -11.27 -11.51
C LEU A 112 -8.46 -12.25 -11.39
N LEU A 113 -7.41 -11.89 -10.65
CA LEU A 113 -6.24 -12.74 -10.39
C LEU A 113 -6.70 -14.13 -9.88
N ARG A 114 -7.66 -14.14 -8.96
CA ARG A 114 -8.24 -15.38 -8.43
C ARG A 114 -9.19 -16.08 -9.40
N ALA A 115 -10.10 -15.33 -10.03
CA ALA A 115 -11.11 -15.92 -10.90
C ALA A 115 -10.51 -16.58 -12.14
N LEU A 116 -9.39 -16.04 -12.63
CA LEU A 116 -8.68 -16.52 -13.81
C LEU A 116 -7.56 -17.51 -13.48
N ASP A 117 -7.34 -17.80 -12.20
CA ASP A 117 -6.25 -18.64 -11.68
C ASP A 117 -4.89 -18.24 -12.24
N ARG A 118 -4.46 -17.01 -11.91
CA ARG A 118 -3.21 -16.41 -12.41
C ARG A 118 -2.32 -15.97 -11.27
N ASP A 119 -1.02 -15.94 -11.54
CA ASP A 119 -0.02 -15.45 -10.58
C ASP A 119 0.07 -13.92 -10.57
N VAL A 120 -0.21 -13.26 -11.70
CA VAL A 120 -0.05 -11.82 -11.88
C VAL A 120 -1.18 -11.25 -12.72
N VAL A 121 -1.64 -10.06 -12.34
CA VAL A 121 -2.54 -9.21 -13.12
C VAL A 121 -1.94 -7.79 -13.15
N ILE A 122 -2.07 -7.10 -14.29
CA ILE A 122 -1.52 -5.76 -14.49
C ILE A 122 -2.64 -4.84 -14.96
N GLY A 123 -2.76 -3.67 -14.30
CA GLY A 123 -3.60 -2.58 -14.80
C GLY A 123 -2.91 -1.89 -15.98
N SER A 124 -3.57 -1.83 -17.13
CA SER A 124 -3.12 -1.09 -18.32
C SER A 124 -4.13 0.00 -18.65
N ARG A 125 -3.62 1.16 -19.07
CA ARG A 125 -4.42 2.25 -19.65
C ARG A 125 -4.68 1.99 -21.13
#